data_AF-A0A2S2R3S7-F1
#
_entry.id   AF-A0A2S2R3S7-F1
#
_cell.length_a   1.000
_cell.length_b   1.000
_cell.length_c   1.000
_cell.angle_alpha   90.00
_cell.angle_beta   90.00
_cell.angle_gamma   90.00
#
_symmetry.space_group_name_H-M   'P 1'
#
loop_
_entity.id
_entity.type
_entity.pdbx_description
1 polymer ?
#
loop_
_entity_poly.entity_id
_entity_poly.type
_entity_poly.pdbx_seq_one_letter_code
_entity_poly.pdbx_strand_id
1 'polypeptide(L)'
;MKMNFKLSVILSNSSQRIILRSKSSFVPKHAPVQLSDAKTLERFIQEHKKILVLTGAGISTESGIPDYRSADVGLYARSKNRPVIYQQFISKPEIRLRYWARNYIGWPRFSSMLPNYAHTFLKKLEDKNKLVHIITQNVDNLHTKAGSKNVLELHGTAYIVHCLECDYSTHRHQFQYILSNLNPQVTISKLFSVRPDGDVELTP
;
A
#
# COMPACT_ATOMS: atom_id res chain seq x y z
N MET A 1 -19.71 1.31 -22.76
CA MET A 1 -18.38 1.95 -22.81
C MET A 1 -17.33 0.90 -23.17
N LYS A 2 -16.83 0.87 -24.41
CA LYS A 2 -15.80 -0.11 -24.84
C LYS A 2 -14.43 0.41 -24.38
N MET A 3 -13.94 -0.09 -23.25
CA MET A 3 -12.57 0.18 -22.79
C MET A 3 -11.59 -0.75 -23.52
N ASN A 4 -10.93 -0.25 -24.57
CA ASN A 4 -9.84 -0.96 -25.25
C ASN A 4 -8.54 -0.81 -24.42
N PHE A 5 -8.41 -1.56 -23.32
CA PHE A 5 -7.18 -1.68 -22.53
C PHE A 5 -6.41 -2.95 -22.92
N LYS A 6 -5.56 -2.88 -23.96
CA LYS A 6 -4.59 -3.93 -24.28
C LYS A 6 -3.23 -3.59 -23.65
N LEU A 7 -2.80 -4.41 -22.70
CA LEU A 7 -1.50 -4.38 -22.05
C LEU A 7 -0.54 -5.27 -22.86
N SER A 8 0.47 -4.66 -23.50
CA SER A 8 1.59 -5.36 -24.13
C SER A 8 2.81 -5.30 -23.20
N VAL A 9 3.09 -6.37 -22.47
CA VAL A 9 4.31 -6.51 -21.66
C VAL A 9 4.95 -7.86 -22.00
N ILE A 10 6.21 -7.85 -22.44
CA ILE A 10 7.02 -9.03 -22.75
C ILE A 10 7.87 -9.34 -21.51
N LEU A 11 7.74 -10.52 -20.92
CA LEU A 11 8.63 -10.97 -19.84
C LEU A 11 9.13 -12.39 -20.12
N SER A 12 10.45 -12.53 -20.24
CA SER A 12 11.16 -13.80 -20.43
C SER A 12 11.29 -14.58 -19.12
N ASN A 13 11.17 -15.91 -19.25
CA ASN A 13 11.20 -16.91 -18.19
C ASN A 13 12.60 -17.18 -17.66
N SER A 14 12.76 -17.20 -16.34
CA SER A 14 13.76 -18.03 -15.66
C SER A 14 13.30 -18.33 -14.22
N SER A 15 13.21 -19.61 -13.91
CA SER A 15 12.70 -20.17 -12.67
C SER A 15 13.76 -20.14 -11.57
N GLN A 16 13.41 -19.69 -10.35
CA GLN A 16 14.09 -20.10 -9.12
C GLN A 16 13.16 -19.93 -7.91
N ARG A 17 12.98 -21.02 -7.14
CA ARG A 17 12.26 -21.07 -5.86
C ARG A 17 13.18 -20.59 -4.73
N ILE A 18 12.69 -19.73 -3.84
CA ILE A 18 13.25 -19.56 -2.49
C ILE A 18 12.11 -19.30 -1.48
N ILE A 19 12.03 -20.14 -0.44
CA ILE A 19 11.28 -19.88 0.80
C ILE A 19 12.32 -19.53 1.87
N LEU A 20 12.36 -18.28 2.35
CA LEU A 20 13.04 -17.88 3.59
C LEU A 20 12.30 -16.67 4.20
N ARG A 21 11.95 -16.75 5.49
CA ARG A 21 11.39 -15.66 6.30
C ARG A 21 12.37 -14.48 6.32
N SER A 22 12.14 -13.45 5.50
CA SER A 22 13.02 -12.28 5.48
C SER A 22 12.73 -11.39 6.69
N LYS A 23 13.77 -10.96 7.42
CA LYS A 23 13.74 -9.68 8.14
C LYS A 23 13.07 -8.65 7.23
N SER A 24 12.05 -7.93 7.70
CA SER A 24 11.34 -6.97 6.85
C SER A 24 12.35 -5.98 6.28
N SER A 25 12.62 -6.07 4.99
CA SER A 25 13.68 -5.33 4.29
C SER A 25 13.36 -3.84 4.11
N PHE A 26 12.21 -3.40 4.63
CA PHE A 26 11.72 -2.04 4.50
C PHE A 26 11.74 -1.24 5.80
N VAL A 27 12.06 -1.89 6.93
CA VAL A 27 12.22 -1.20 8.21
C VAL A 27 13.59 -0.53 8.23
N PRO A 28 13.69 0.80 8.44
CA PRO A 28 14.98 1.47 8.53
C PRO A 28 15.76 0.98 9.75
N LYS A 29 17.09 1.12 9.71
CA LYS A 29 17.93 0.89 10.88
C LYS A 29 17.56 1.90 11.97
N HIS A 30 17.42 1.42 13.20
CA HIS A 30 17.18 2.24 14.37
C HIS A 30 17.98 1.70 15.56
N ALA A 31 18.28 2.57 16.53
CA ALA A 31 18.87 2.15 17.80
C ALA A 31 17.85 1.29 18.60
N PRO A 32 18.32 0.46 19.55
CA PRO A 32 17.42 -0.21 20.48
C PRO A 32 16.49 0.78 21.20
N VAL A 33 15.23 0.37 21.41
CA VAL A 33 14.23 1.18 22.10
C VAL A 33 14.66 1.41 23.55
N GLN A 34 14.58 2.66 24.02
CA GLN A 34 14.83 2.97 25.42
C GLN A 34 13.57 2.70 26.27
N LEU A 35 13.74 1.99 27.39
CA LEU A 35 12.63 1.64 28.28
C LEU A 35 11.93 2.89 28.87
N SER A 36 12.66 3.98 29.06
CA SER A 36 12.10 5.27 29.50
C SER A 36 11.05 5.81 28.52
N ASP A 37 11.33 5.72 27.22
CA ASP A 37 10.46 6.25 26.16
C ASP A 37 9.20 5.39 26.05
N ALA A 38 9.37 4.06 26.12
CA ALA A 38 8.25 3.12 26.14
C ALA A 38 7.32 3.36 27.34
N LYS A 39 7.87 3.56 28.54
CA LYS A 39 7.08 3.88 29.75
C LYS A 39 6.39 5.23 29.65
N THR A 40 7.02 6.22 29.01
CA THR A 40 6.44 7.54 28.80
C THR A 40 5.23 7.46 27.88
N LEU A 41 5.35 6.73 26.76
CA LEU A 41 4.25 6.47 25.84
C LEU A 41 3.13 5.66 26.50
N GLU A 42 3.47 4.62 27.26
CA GLU A 42 2.49 3.81 28.00
C GLU A 42 1.66 4.67 28.94
N ARG A 43 2.30 5.51 29.76
CA ARG A 43 1.61 6.43 30.67
C ARG A 43 0.68 7.37 29.93
N PHE A 44 1.16 8.00 28.85
CA PHE A 44 0.35 8.86 28.01
C PHE A 44 -0.90 8.15 27.49
N ILE A 45 -0.74 6.94 26.96
CA ILE A 45 -1.87 6.12 26.47
C ILE A 45 -2.84 5.81 27.61
N GLN A 46 -2.35 5.45 28.80
CA GLN A 46 -3.20 5.10 29.94
C GLN A 46 -4.06 6.29 30.41
N GLU A 47 -3.46 7.45 30.59
CA GLU A 47 -4.09 8.67 31.12
C GLU A 47 -5.17 9.26 30.18
N HIS A 48 -5.03 9.07 28.86
CA HIS A 48 -5.93 9.68 27.88
C HIS A 48 -7.02 8.71 27.40
N LYS A 49 -8.29 9.12 27.53
CA LYS A 49 -9.45 8.34 27.05
C LYS A 49 -9.73 8.55 25.55
N LYS A 50 -9.33 9.69 24.99
CA LYS A 50 -9.51 10.06 23.58
C LYS A 50 -8.16 10.27 22.95
N ILE A 51 -7.84 9.50 21.91
CA ILE A 51 -6.53 9.52 21.25
C ILE A 51 -6.75 9.69 19.76
N LEU A 52 -6.17 10.73 19.19
CA LEU A 52 -6.04 10.89 17.74
C LEU A 52 -4.67 10.36 17.31
N VAL A 53 -4.65 9.46 16.35
CA VAL A 53 -3.43 8.85 15.82
C VAL A 53 -3.27 9.26 14.36
N LEU A 54 -2.17 9.93 14.04
CA LEU A 54 -1.79 10.22 12.66
C LEU A 54 -0.74 9.19 12.20
N THR A 55 -1.06 8.43 11.16
CA THR A 55 -0.15 7.40 10.61
C THR A 55 0.30 7.71 9.20
N GLY A 56 1.49 7.22 8.85
CA GLY A 56 2.03 7.26 7.49
C GLY A 56 2.72 5.93 7.15
N ALA A 57 3.41 5.89 6.01
CA ALA A 57 3.86 4.61 5.42
C ALA A 57 4.80 3.80 6.32
N GLY A 58 5.50 4.46 7.26
CA GLY A 58 6.35 3.80 8.26
C GLY A 58 5.63 2.70 9.04
N ILE A 59 4.35 2.88 9.38
CA ILE A 59 3.58 1.87 10.14
C ILE A 59 3.40 0.57 9.36
N SER A 60 3.49 0.58 8.03
CA SER A 60 3.26 -0.57 7.15
C SER A 60 4.55 -1.26 6.71
N THR A 61 5.72 -0.75 7.12
CA THR A 61 7.03 -1.33 6.77
C THR A 61 7.19 -2.75 7.30
N GLU A 62 6.75 -3.02 8.52
CA GLU A 62 6.71 -4.37 9.10
C GLU A 62 5.71 -5.30 8.41
N SER A 63 4.73 -4.75 7.68
CA SER A 63 3.79 -5.53 6.86
C SER A 63 4.34 -5.87 5.47
N GLY A 64 5.59 -5.49 5.15
CA GLY A 64 6.20 -5.76 3.85
C GLY A 64 5.86 -4.73 2.78
N ILE A 65 5.39 -3.54 3.15
CA ILE A 65 5.15 -2.41 2.26
C ILE A 65 6.24 -1.36 2.50
N PRO A 66 7.04 -0.94 1.50
CA PRO A 66 8.04 0.09 1.72
C PRO A 66 7.42 1.43 2.09
N ASP A 67 8.21 2.29 2.72
CA ASP A 67 7.88 3.70 2.83
C ASP A 67 8.49 4.52 1.66
N TYR A 68 8.24 5.82 1.67
CA TYR A 68 8.76 6.73 0.65
C TYR A 68 10.18 7.22 0.94
N ARG A 69 10.50 7.49 2.21
CA ARG A 69 11.58 8.43 2.59
C ARG A 69 12.61 7.86 3.56
N SER A 70 12.45 6.65 4.09
CA SER A 70 13.45 6.07 4.99
C SER A 70 14.81 6.01 4.31
N ALA A 71 15.85 6.36 5.05
CA ALA A 71 17.23 6.23 4.59
C ALA A 71 17.50 4.77 4.18
N ASP A 72 18.23 4.59 3.07
CA ASP A 72 18.60 3.31 2.46
C ASP A 72 17.46 2.42 1.93
N VAL A 73 16.29 2.43 2.57
CA VAL A 73 15.19 1.47 2.31
C VAL A 73 13.92 2.11 1.73
N GLY A 74 13.79 3.43 1.80
CA GLY A 74 12.65 4.16 1.23
C GLY A 74 12.66 4.19 -0.29
N LEU A 75 11.49 4.33 -0.91
CA LEU A 75 11.36 4.37 -2.37
C LEU A 75 12.27 5.44 -3.01
N TYR A 76 12.36 6.63 -2.43
CA TYR A 76 13.15 7.74 -3.00
C TYR A 76 14.66 7.55 -2.84
N ALA A 77 15.10 6.75 -1.87
CA ALA A 77 16.50 6.36 -1.72
C ALA A 77 16.89 5.25 -2.72
N ARG A 78 15.94 4.35 -3.05
CA ARG A 78 16.19 3.18 -3.91
C ARG A 78 15.84 3.38 -5.38
N SER A 79 15.13 4.45 -5.73
CA SER A 79 14.64 4.68 -7.09
C SER A 79 14.58 6.17 -7.45
N LYS A 80 14.97 6.49 -8.69
CA LYS A 80 14.75 7.83 -9.29
C LYS A 80 13.29 8.07 -9.67
N ASN A 81 12.46 7.03 -9.62
CA ASN A 81 11.08 7.14 -10.05
C ASN A 81 10.25 8.01 -9.10
N ARG A 82 9.30 8.73 -9.70
CA ARG A 82 8.41 9.65 -9.01
C ARG A 82 6.96 9.20 -9.21
N PRO A 83 6.05 9.56 -8.28
CA PRO A 83 4.63 9.31 -8.44
C PRO A 83 4.12 9.91 -9.76
N VAL A 84 3.10 9.27 -10.35
CA VAL A 84 2.39 9.85 -11.48
C VAL A 84 1.63 11.07 -10.99
N ILE A 85 1.84 12.23 -11.62
CA ILE A 85 1.14 13.46 -11.27
C ILE A 85 -0.28 13.39 -11.83
N TYR A 86 -1.29 13.76 -11.04
CA TYR A 86 -2.71 13.71 -11.44
C TYR A 86 -2.97 14.36 -12.81
N GLN A 87 -2.41 15.55 -13.05
CA GLN A 87 -2.55 16.25 -14.34
C GLN A 87 -2.01 15.44 -15.53
N GLN A 88 -0.88 14.74 -15.34
CA GLN A 88 -0.33 13.85 -16.36
C GLN A 88 -1.21 12.61 -16.55
N PHE A 89 -1.75 12.06 -15.46
CA PHE A 89 -2.68 10.94 -15.53
C PHE A 89 -3.92 11.31 -16.36
N ILE A 90 -4.56 12.46 -16.12
CA ILE A 90 -5.78 12.82 -16.86
C ILE A 90 -5.52 13.27 -18.30
N SER A 91 -4.37 13.89 -18.58
CA SER A 91 -4.08 14.44 -19.93
C SER A 91 -3.43 13.45 -20.89
N LYS A 92 -2.74 12.42 -20.41
CA LYS A 92 -1.89 11.54 -21.24
C LYS A 92 -2.35 10.08 -21.19
N PRO A 93 -3.06 9.56 -22.21
CA PRO A 93 -3.53 8.17 -22.24
C PRO A 93 -2.42 7.14 -22.06
N GLU A 94 -1.23 7.38 -22.61
CA GLU A 94 -0.05 6.51 -22.49
C GLU A 94 0.47 6.42 -21.05
N ILE A 95 0.35 7.49 -20.27
CA ILE A 95 0.69 7.49 -18.84
C ILE A 95 -0.35 6.69 -18.05
N ARG A 96 -1.64 6.84 -18.35
CA ARG A 96 -2.70 6.01 -17.72
C ARG A 96 -2.51 4.54 -18.01
N LEU A 97 -2.22 4.20 -19.26
CA LEU A 97 -1.97 2.82 -19.67
C LEU A 97 -0.80 2.23 -18.88
N ARG A 98 0.31 2.97 -18.79
CA ARG A 98 1.49 2.55 -18.02
C ARG A 98 1.19 2.43 -16.53
N TYR A 99 0.45 3.39 -15.95
CA TYR A 99 0.04 3.33 -14.54
C TYR A 99 -0.78 2.06 -14.27
N TRP A 100 -1.81 1.80 -15.08
CA TRP A 100 -2.68 0.63 -14.89
C TRP A 100 -1.96 -0.69 -15.17
N ALA A 101 -1.02 -0.73 -16.12
CA ALA A 101 -0.16 -1.90 -16.37
C ALA A 101 0.60 -2.31 -15.11
N ARG A 102 1.24 -1.32 -14.48
CA ARG A 102 2.06 -1.52 -13.29
C ARG A 102 1.19 -1.82 -12.07
N ASN A 103 0.10 -1.09 -11.88
CA ASN A 103 -0.86 -1.36 -10.80
C ASN A 103 -1.52 -2.75 -10.93
N TYR A 104 -1.85 -3.20 -12.16
CA TYR A 104 -2.38 -4.54 -12.43
C TYR A 104 -1.45 -5.65 -11.95
N ILE A 105 -0.15 -5.50 -12.23
CA ILE A 105 0.88 -6.47 -11.86
C ILE A 105 1.15 -6.45 -10.34
N GLY A 106 1.13 -5.27 -9.71
CA GLY A 106 1.36 -5.11 -8.27
C GLY A 106 0.20 -5.55 -7.38
N TRP A 107 -1.04 -5.43 -7.88
CA TRP A 107 -2.24 -5.59 -7.08
C TRP A 107 -2.36 -6.92 -6.32
N PRO A 108 -2.06 -8.10 -6.90
CA PRO A 108 -2.18 -9.36 -6.16
C PRO A 108 -1.34 -9.38 -4.87
N ARG A 109 -0.11 -8.87 -4.94
CA ARG A 109 0.79 -8.80 -3.79
C ARG A 109 0.43 -7.67 -2.83
N PHE A 110 0.07 -6.49 -3.34
CA PHE A 110 -0.33 -5.37 -2.48
C PHE A 110 -1.57 -5.71 -1.66
N SER A 111 -2.59 -6.26 -2.32
CA SER A 111 -3.87 -6.56 -1.69
C SER A 111 -3.79 -7.71 -0.67
N SER A 112 -2.82 -8.62 -0.81
CA SER A 112 -2.58 -9.72 0.14
C SER A 112 -1.85 -9.31 1.42
N MET A 113 -1.32 -8.09 1.51
CA MET A 113 -0.60 -7.64 2.72
C MET A 113 -1.51 -7.63 3.94
N LEU A 114 -0.97 -8.04 5.09
CA LEU A 114 -1.70 -8.16 6.34
C LEU A 114 -1.27 -7.09 7.35
N PRO A 115 -2.17 -6.69 8.26
CA PRO A 115 -1.82 -5.77 9.34
C PRO A 115 -0.72 -6.36 10.24
N ASN A 116 0.15 -5.51 10.76
CA ASN A 116 1.16 -5.89 11.74
C ASN A 116 0.75 -5.54 13.18
N TYR A 117 1.69 -5.67 14.12
CA TYR A 117 1.44 -5.42 15.53
C TYR A 117 0.93 -4.00 15.80
N ALA A 118 1.48 -2.96 15.16
CA ALA A 118 1.07 -1.58 15.39
C ALA A 118 -0.42 -1.35 15.02
N HIS A 119 -0.86 -1.87 13.88
CA HIS A 119 -2.25 -1.79 13.45
C HIS A 119 -3.18 -2.52 14.43
N THR A 120 -2.84 -3.76 14.77
CA THR A 120 -3.64 -4.57 15.71
C THR A 120 -3.62 -4.01 17.14
N PHE A 121 -2.56 -3.31 17.54
CA PHE A 121 -2.47 -2.62 18.82
C PHE A 121 -3.46 -1.45 18.88
N LEU A 122 -3.53 -0.61 17.85
CA LEU A 122 -4.52 0.48 17.78
C LEU A 122 -5.95 -0.06 17.84
N LYS A 123 -6.23 -1.17 17.13
CA LYS A 123 -7.50 -1.87 17.24
C LYS A 123 -7.80 -2.32 18.67
N LYS A 124 -6.82 -2.91 19.35
CA LYS A 124 -6.97 -3.37 20.75
C LYS A 124 -7.20 -2.21 21.72
N LEU A 125 -6.67 -1.01 21.44
CA LEU A 125 -6.99 0.18 22.23
C LEU A 125 -8.45 0.58 22.06
N GLU A 126 -9.01 0.52 20.84
CA GLU A 126 -10.44 0.73 20.60
C GLU A 126 -11.29 -0.26 21.42
N ASP A 127 -10.89 -1.53 21.45
CA ASP A 127 -11.62 -2.59 22.20
C ASP A 127 -11.58 -2.40 23.72
N LYS A 128 -10.59 -1.68 24.24
CA LYS A 128 -10.46 -1.36 25.67
C LYS A 128 -11.22 -0.09 26.07
N ASN A 129 -12.28 0.27 25.35
CA ASN A 129 -13.10 1.46 25.58
C ASN A 129 -12.31 2.79 25.50
N LYS A 130 -11.18 2.84 24.79
CA LYS A 130 -10.57 4.12 24.40
C LYS A 130 -11.16 4.58 23.09
N LEU A 131 -11.49 5.86 22.99
CA LEU A 131 -11.89 6.47 21.74
C LEU A 131 -10.63 6.76 20.91
N VAL A 132 -10.29 5.85 20.01
CA VAL A 132 -9.19 6.03 19.06
C VAL A 132 -9.77 6.48 17.72
N HIS A 133 -9.26 7.59 17.19
CA HIS A 133 -9.47 8.02 15.82
C HIS A 133 -8.16 7.93 15.08
N ILE A 134 -8.16 7.33 13.90
CA ILE A 134 -6.98 7.16 13.07
C ILE A 134 -7.14 8.03 11.83
N ILE A 135 -6.20 8.95 11.62
CA ILE A 135 -6.01 9.63 10.34
C ILE A 135 -4.80 8.96 9.70
N THR A 136 -4.98 8.33 8.54
CA THR A 136 -3.90 7.66 7.83
C THR A 136 -3.62 8.32 6.50
N GLN A 137 -2.34 8.53 6.20
CA GLN A 137 -1.87 8.93 4.86
C GLN A 137 -1.71 7.72 3.92
N ASN A 138 -1.85 6.50 4.44
CA ASN A 138 -1.65 5.27 3.66
C ASN A 138 -2.90 4.92 2.87
N VAL A 139 -2.70 4.26 1.73
CA VAL A 139 -3.76 3.81 0.82
C VAL A 139 -3.90 2.27 0.81
N ASP A 140 -3.26 1.60 1.77
CA ASP A 140 -3.06 0.14 1.86
C ASP A 140 -4.19 -0.63 2.56
N ASN A 141 -5.13 0.10 3.16
CA ASN A 141 -6.30 -0.44 3.85
C ASN A 141 -5.94 -1.34 5.07
N LEU A 142 -4.71 -1.26 5.61
CA LEU A 142 -4.26 -2.15 6.69
C LEU A 142 -4.92 -1.85 8.04
N HIS A 143 -5.31 -0.61 8.31
CA HIS A 143 -6.10 -0.27 9.52
C HIS A 143 -7.49 -0.91 9.47
N THR A 144 -8.19 -0.80 8.34
CA THR A 144 -9.50 -1.45 8.15
C THR A 144 -9.38 -2.96 8.22
N LYS A 145 -8.33 -3.55 7.63
CA LYS A 145 -8.05 -4.99 7.75
C LYS A 145 -7.74 -5.43 9.18
N ALA A 146 -7.17 -4.56 10.01
CA ALA A 146 -7.00 -4.80 11.44
C ALA A 146 -8.32 -4.70 12.22
N GLY A 147 -9.39 -4.21 11.58
CA GLY A 147 -10.73 -4.04 12.12
C GLY A 147 -10.97 -2.67 12.76
N SER A 148 -10.04 -1.71 12.61
CA SER A 148 -10.23 -0.38 13.20
C SER A 148 -11.46 0.28 12.61
N LYS A 149 -12.30 0.86 13.47
CA LYS A 149 -13.62 1.36 13.05
C LYS A 149 -13.61 2.85 12.70
N ASN A 150 -12.76 3.63 13.36
CA ASN A 150 -12.72 5.08 13.22
C ASN A 150 -11.48 5.50 12.41
N VAL A 151 -11.49 5.20 11.10
CA VAL A 151 -10.37 5.47 10.20
C VAL A 151 -10.77 6.52 9.16
N LEU A 152 -9.95 7.57 9.05
CA LEU A 152 -10.00 8.57 7.98
C LEU A 152 -8.79 8.34 7.06
N GLU A 153 -9.04 7.92 5.83
CA GLU A 153 -8.03 7.74 4.79
C GLU A 153 -7.77 9.07 4.06
N LEU A 154 -6.78 9.84 4.53
CA LEU A 154 -6.52 11.23 4.09
C LEU A 154 -6.20 11.31 2.59
N HIS A 155 -5.52 10.31 2.04
CA HIS A 155 -5.16 10.24 0.62
C HIS A 155 -6.08 9.29 -0.16
N GLY A 156 -7.24 8.96 0.38
CA GLY A 156 -8.14 7.95 -0.17
C GLY A 156 -7.59 6.54 -0.04
N THR A 157 -8.07 5.63 -0.89
CA THR A 157 -7.76 4.20 -0.82
C THR A 157 -7.43 3.62 -2.19
N ALA A 158 -6.48 2.69 -2.25
CA ALA A 158 -6.18 1.95 -3.48
C ALA A 158 -7.24 0.88 -3.81
N TYR A 159 -8.23 0.69 -2.93
CA TYR A 159 -9.24 -0.36 -3.01
C TYR A 159 -10.49 0.04 -3.80
N ILE A 160 -10.65 1.31 -4.14
CA ILE A 160 -11.77 1.83 -4.93
C ILE A 160 -11.23 2.50 -6.19
N VAL A 161 -11.87 2.23 -7.32
CA VAL A 161 -11.57 2.83 -8.62
C VAL A 161 -12.73 3.73 -9.01
N HIS A 162 -12.44 4.98 -9.34
CA HIS A 162 -13.42 5.97 -9.78
C HIS A 162 -13.32 6.23 -11.28
N CYS A 163 -14.46 6.40 -11.94
CA CYS A 163 -14.52 6.98 -13.26
C CYS A 163 -14.16 8.47 -13.19
N LEU A 164 -13.48 8.99 -14.21
CA LEU A 164 -13.11 10.41 -14.28
C LEU A 164 -14.22 11.29 -14.88
N GLU A 165 -15.23 10.67 -15.50
CA GLU A 165 -16.27 11.36 -16.28
C GLU A 165 -17.66 11.30 -15.61
N CYS A 166 -17.84 10.42 -14.63
CA CYS A 166 -19.11 10.26 -13.92
C CYS A 166 -18.90 9.67 -12.51
N ASP A 167 -19.98 9.57 -11.72
CA ASP A 167 -19.92 9.11 -10.33
C ASP A 167 -19.74 7.59 -10.16
N TYR A 168 -19.55 6.86 -11.26
CA TYR A 168 -19.34 5.41 -11.20
C TYR A 168 -18.04 5.09 -10.44
N SER A 169 -18.15 4.15 -9.51
CA SER A 169 -17.00 3.55 -8.83
C SER A 169 -17.13 2.04 -8.72
N THR A 170 -16.00 1.35 -8.61
CA THR A 170 -15.95 -0.11 -8.45
C THR A 170 -14.84 -0.51 -7.50
N HIS A 171 -15.03 -1.64 -6.82
CA HIS A 171 -13.97 -2.22 -6.01
C HIS A 171 -12.78 -2.63 -6.90
N ARG A 172 -11.55 -2.40 -6.42
CA ARG A 172 -10.32 -2.67 -7.16
C ARG A 172 -10.14 -4.15 -7.48
N HIS A 173 -10.64 -5.07 -6.65
CA HIS A 173 -10.70 -6.51 -6.99
C HIS A 173 -11.58 -6.80 -8.21
N GLN A 174 -12.75 -6.16 -8.32
CA GLN A 174 -13.61 -6.30 -9.48
C GLN A 174 -12.93 -5.73 -10.73
N PHE A 175 -12.27 -4.58 -10.57
CA PHE A 175 -11.50 -3.99 -11.67
C PHE A 175 -10.31 -4.87 -12.09
N GLN A 176 -9.67 -5.58 -11.16
CA GLN A 176 -8.62 -6.56 -11.48
C GLN A 176 -9.16 -7.66 -12.40
N TYR A 177 -10.34 -8.20 -12.10
CA TYR A 177 -10.99 -9.23 -12.91
C TYR A 177 -11.29 -8.71 -14.34
N ILE A 178 -11.79 -7.49 -14.45
CA ILE A 178 -12.01 -6.82 -15.75
C ILE A 178 -10.70 -6.72 -16.53
N LEU A 179 -9.63 -6.23 -15.89
CA LEU A 179 -8.31 -6.11 -16.54
C LEU A 179 -7.76 -7.47 -16.98
N SER A 180 -7.92 -8.52 -16.18
CA SER A 180 -7.50 -9.88 -16.55
C SER A 180 -8.26 -10.41 -17.78
N ASN A 181 -9.58 -10.23 -17.83
CA ASN A 181 -10.39 -10.68 -18.97
C ASN A 181 -10.07 -9.92 -20.27
N LEU A 182 -9.73 -8.64 -20.17
CA LEU A 182 -9.29 -7.84 -21.32
C LEU A 182 -7.86 -8.18 -21.77
N ASN A 183 -7.07 -8.88 -20.93
CA ASN A 183 -5.66 -9.17 -21.15
C ASN A 183 -5.32 -10.64 -20.85
N PRO A 184 -5.99 -11.62 -21.49
CA PRO A 184 -5.83 -13.05 -21.17
C PRO A 184 -4.41 -13.57 -21.42
N GLN A 185 -3.65 -12.91 -22.30
CA GLN A 185 -2.26 -13.25 -22.61
C GLN A 185 -1.24 -12.86 -21.51
N VAL A 186 -1.64 -12.05 -20.53
CA VAL A 186 -0.71 -11.54 -19.52
C VAL A 186 -0.60 -12.51 -18.35
N THR A 187 0.51 -13.25 -18.30
CA THR A 187 0.87 -14.11 -17.17
C THR A 187 1.81 -13.38 -16.21
N ILE A 188 1.40 -13.24 -14.94
CA ILE A 188 2.25 -12.66 -13.89
C ILE A 188 3.14 -13.77 -13.33
N SER A 189 4.34 -13.95 -13.89
CA SER A 189 5.28 -15.01 -13.48
C SER A 189 6.34 -14.57 -12.48
N LYS A 190 6.54 -13.26 -12.28
CA LYS A 190 7.59 -12.70 -11.40
C LYS A 190 7.00 -12.00 -10.18
N LEU A 191 7.65 -12.20 -9.03
CA LEU A 191 7.41 -11.45 -7.81
C LEU A 191 8.07 -10.06 -7.94
N PHE A 192 7.26 -9.03 -8.08
CA PHE A 192 7.74 -7.65 -8.09
C PHE A 192 7.73 -7.05 -6.68
N SER A 193 8.70 -6.19 -6.40
CA SER A 193 8.67 -5.32 -5.21
C SER A 193 7.60 -4.26 -5.41
N VAL A 194 6.66 -4.22 -4.46
CA VAL A 194 5.53 -3.29 -4.48
C VAL A 194 5.95 -1.96 -3.84
N ARG A 195 5.47 -0.85 -4.38
CA ARG A 195 5.65 0.52 -3.87
C ARG A 195 4.63 0.83 -2.78
N PRO A 196 4.77 1.95 -2.03
CA PRO A 196 3.84 2.26 -0.93
C PRO A 196 2.38 2.43 -1.38
N ASP A 197 2.16 2.75 -2.67
CA ASP A 197 0.86 2.94 -3.32
C ASP A 197 0.36 1.70 -4.10
N GLY A 198 1.03 0.55 -3.97
CA GLY A 198 0.65 -0.70 -4.63
C GLY A 198 1.14 -0.86 -6.06
N ASP A 199 1.83 0.15 -6.59
CA ASP A 199 2.41 0.15 -7.94
C ASP A 199 3.71 -0.69 -7.99
N VAL A 200 4.11 -1.20 -9.16
CA VAL A 200 5.39 -1.92 -9.36
C VAL A 200 6.23 -1.27 -10.44
N GLU A 201 7.53 -1.55 -10.47
CA GLU A 201 8.39 -1.16 -11.58
C GLU A 201 8.34 -2.23 -12.68
N LEU A 202 8.09 -1.81 -13.91
CA LEU A 202 8.29 -2.65 -15.09
C LEU A 202 9.62 -2.24 -15.69
N THR A 203 10.59 -3.14 -15.71
CA THR A 203 11.78 -2.97 -16.54
C THR A 203 11.36 -2.91 -18.02
N PRO A 204 12.00 -2.06 -18.83
CA PRO A 204 11.75 -1.97 -20.27
C PRO A 204 11.86 -3.32 -20.99
#